data_AF-A0A382JNB2-F1
#
_entry.id   AF-A0A382JNB2-F1
#
_cell.length_a   1.000
_cell.length_b   1.000
_cell.length_c   1.000
_cell.angle_alpha   90.00
_cell.angle_beta   90.00
_cell.angle_gamma   90.00
#
_symmetry.space_group_name_H-M   'P 1'
#
loop_
_entity.id
_entity.type
_entity.pdbx_description
1 polymer ?
#
loop_
_entity_poly.entity_id
_entity_poly.type
_entity_poly.pdbx_seq_one_letter_code
_entity_poly.pdbx_strand_id
1 'polypeptide(L)'
;MTTFGTLEYAIDKYSGSWTWKITGVRAIMMVSKIIPELWYGDGPNQVIIPDNEKNVKQIRLILERYPLEILSKSVWQRKALAKTIKKPTGIKIEKLSKAMPKKQFRGKLLNFQKMGLDFLLKSSGNALLADDMGLGKTVQTLAYIASEKQSSPTLVIAPLVTLTNWQREIERFMKKK
;
A
#
# COMPACT_ATOMS: atom_id res chain seq x y z
N MET A 1 -5.15 -0.70 30.62
CA MET A 1 -4.49 -0.87 29.31
C MET A 1 -3.04 -0.44 29.45
N THR A 2 -2.10 -1.37 29.50
CA THR A 2 -0.66 -1.04 29.54
C THR A 2 -0.25 -0.47 28.20
N THR A 3 0.16 0.80 28.17
CA THR A 3 0.67 1.49 26.98
C THR A 3 1.93 0.78 26.47
N PHE A 4 2.11 0.69 25.14
CA PHE A 4 3.26 -0.01 24.55
C PHE A 4 4.57 0.77 24.67
N GLY A 5 4.48 2.05 25.02
CA GLY A 5 5.56 3.02 25.02
C GLY A 5 5.02 4.45 25.04
N THR A 6 5.91 5.42 24.92
CA THR A 6 5.55 6.85 24.83
C THR A 6 6.02 7.46 23.52
N LEU A 7 5.33 8.52 23.07
CA LEU A 7 5.70 9.37 21.94
C LEU A 7 5.83 10.82 22.42
N GLU A 8 7.01 11.39 22.22
CA GLU A 8 7.37 12.74 22.61
C GLU A 8 7.96 13.51 21.42
N TYR A 9 7.71 14.80 21.34
CA TYR A 9 8.34 15.71 20.39
C TYR A 9 9.39 16.54 21.13
N ALA A 10 10.66 16.29 20.85
CA ALA A 10 11.78 16.88 21.58
C ALA A 10 12.91 17.29 20.63
N ILE A 11 13.73 18.25 21.08
CA ILE A 11 14.96 18.61 20.38
C ILE A 11 15.98 17.49 20.64
N ASP A 12 16.54 16.96 19.56
CA ASP A 12 17.67 16.04 19.66
C ASP A 12 18.94 16.82 20.03
N LYS A 13 19.67 16.32 21.03
CA LYS A 13 20.83 17.01 21.61
C LYS A 13 22.00 17.09 20.62
N TYR A 14 22.14 16.13 19.72
CA TYR A 14 23.27 16.04 18.81
C TYR A 14 23.02 16.81 17.50
N SER A 15 21.85 16.59 16.88
CA SER A 15 21.49 17.26 15.63
C SER A 15 20.94 18.67 15.81
N GLY A 16 20.59 19.06 17.04
CA GLY A 16 19.91 20.35 17.34
C GLY A 16 18.53 20.49 16.67
N SER A 17 18.03 19.42 16.08
CA SER A 17 16.80 19.42 15.29
C SER A 17 15.63 18.89 16.11
N TRP A 18 14.42 19.35 15.79
CA TRP A 18 13.21 18.79 16.39
C TRP A 18 12.95 17.39 15.83
N THR A 19 12.68 16.44 16.73
CA THR A 19 12.54 15.02 16.40
C THR A 19 11.41 14.39 17.20
N TRP A 20 10.96 13.23 16.73
CA TRP A 20 10.05 12.36 17.45
C TRP A 20 10.85 11.32 18.24
N LYS A 21 10.66 11.33 19.55
CA LYS A 21 11.26 10.38 20.47
C LYS A 21 10.21 9.33 20.85
N ILE A 22 10.52 8.06 20.60
CA ILE A 22 9.71 6.93 21.03
C ILE A 22 10.46 6.16 22.10
N THR A 23 9.78 5.85 23.20
CA THR A 23 10.33 5.02 24.27
C THR A 23 9.52 3.76 24.50
N GLY A 24 10.16 2.73 25.06
CA GLY A 24 9.53 1.45 25.38
C GLY A 24 10.02 0.31 24.50
N VAL A 25 10.40 -0.80 25.14
CA VAL A 25 11.06 -1.95 24.49
C VAL A 25 10.26 -2.46 23.29
N ARG A 26 8.95 -2.67 23.46
CA ARG A 26 8.07 -3.19 22.41
C ARG A 26 7.84 -2.18 21.30
N ALA A 27 7.63 -0.91 21.65
CA ALA A 27 7.46 0.16 20.67
C ALA A 27 8.69 0.27 19.76
N ILE A 28 9.89 0.22 20.34
CA ILE A 28 11.16 0.31 19.61
C ILE A 28 11.35 -0.84 18.63
N MET A 29 11.11 -2.08 19.06
CA MET A 29 11.22 -3.25 18.18
C MET A 29 10.26 -3.18 16.97
N MET A 30 9.11 -2.54 17.13
CA MET A 30 8.15 -2.38 16.04
C MET A 30 8.54 -1.25 15.10
N VAL A 31 8.95 -0.10 15.66
CA VAL A 31 9.33 1.08 14.90
C VAL A 31 10.61 0.81 14.09
N SER A 32 11.61 0.14 14.67
CA SER A 32 12.87 -0.21 13.98
C SER A 32 12.69 -1.09 12.75
N LYS A 33 11.59 -1.85 12.66
CA LYS A 33 11.25 -2.65 11.48
C LYS A 33 10.59 -1.83 10.36
N ILE A 34 10.01 -0.68 10.68
CA ILE A 34 9.14 0.08 9.76
C ILE A 34 9.82 1.37 9.28
N ILE A 35 10.57 2.04 10.17
CA ILE A 35 11.16 3.35 9.91
C ILE A 35 12.69 3.17 9.79
N PRO A 36 13.26 3.14 8.58
CA PRO A 36 14.69 2.90 8.40
C PRO A 36 15.58 4.10 8.77
N GLU A 37 15.02 5.31 8.77
CA GLU A 37 15.74 6.58 9.01
C GLU A 37 15.88 6.94 10.50
N LEU A 38 15.61 6.00 11.40
CA LEU A 38 15.70 6.23 12.84
C LEU A 38 17.11 5.97 13.38
N TRP A 39 17.40 6.53 14.56
CA TRP A 39 18.59 6.19 15.33
C TRP A 39 18.26 5.99 16.81
N TYR A 40 19.14 5.32 17.54
CA TYR A 40 18.99 5.12 18.97
C TYR A 40 19.44 6.36 19.73
N GLY A 41 18.69 6.74 20.77
CA GLY A 41 19.03 7.88 21.62
C GLY A 41 19.93 7.48 22.80
N ASP A 42 20.14 8.41 23.73
CA ASP A 42 21.00 8.23 24.91
C ASP A 42 20.54 7.12 25.87
N GLY A 43 19.26 6.72 25.82
CA GLY A 43 18.66 5.72 26.71
C GLY A 43 18.54 4.33 26.07
N PRO A 44 18.62 3.23 26.86
CA PRO A 44 18.59 1.86 26.34
C PRO A 44 17.26 1.49 25.66
N ASN A 45 16.19 2.25 25.93
CA ASN A 45 14.88 2.07 25.35
C ASN A 45 14.36 3.39 24.77
N GLN A 46 15.20 4.05 23.97
CA GLN A 46 14.84 5.25 23.23
C GLN A 46 15.25 5.16 21.76
N VAL A 47 14.32 5.52 20.88
CA VAL A 47 14.57 5.77 19.47
C VAL A 47 14.19 7.20 19.13
N ILE A 48 14.99 7.81 18.26
CA ILE A 48 14.81 9.15 17.73
C ILE A 48 14.50 9.01 16.23
N ILE A 49 13.48 9.74 15.78
CA ILE A 49 12.97 9.71 14.41
C ILE A 49 12.94 11.17 13.91
N PRO A 50 13.53 11.46 12.74
CA PRO A 50 13.54 12.81 12.21
C PRO A 50 12.12 13.24 11.82
N ASP A 51 11.79 14.50 12.08
CA ASP A 51 10.48 15.07 11.76
C ASP A 51 10.34 15.32 10.25
N ASN A 52 9.67 14.42 9.54
CA ASN A 52 9.32 14.58 8.13
C ASN A 52 7.91 14.00 7.84
N GLU A 53 7.28 14.41 6.73
CA GLU A 53 5.91 13.98 6.40
C GLU A 53 5.76 12.45 6.30
N LYS A 54 6.80 11.74 5.84
CA LYS A 54 6.82 10.28 5.68
C LYS A 54 6.82 9.59 7.05
N ASN A 55 7.70 10.00 7.94
CA ASN A 55 7.87 9.45 9.27
C ASN A 55 6.66 9.72 10.16
N VAL A 56 6.08 10.93 10.09
CA VAL A 56 4.83 11.24 10.81
C VAL A 56 3.69 10.32 10.37
N LYS A 57 3.58 10.01 9.07
CA LYS A 57 2.61 9.02 8.55
C LYS A 57 2.90 7.61 9.06
N GLN A 58 4.16 7.19 9.07
CA GLN A 58 4.55 5.87 9.59
C GLN A 58 4.25 5.74 11.08
N ILE A 59 4.59 6.74 11.91
CA ILE A 59 4.25 6.78 13.35
C ILE A 59 2.73 6.68 13.54
N ARG A 60 1.95 7.40 12.73
CA ARG A 60 0.48 7.35 12.79
C ARG A 60 -0.06 5.93 12.52
N LEU A 61 0.44 5.25 11.50
CA LEU A 61 0.06 3.86 11.20
C LEU A 61 0.43 2.89 12.33
N ILE A 62 1.56 3.13 13.00
CA ILE A 62 1.99 2.33 14.15
C ILE A 62 1.04 2.54 15.32
N LEU A 63 0.65 3.79 15.63
CA LEU A 63 -0.28 4.12 16.70
C LEU A 63 -1.67 3.47 16.53
N GLU A 64 -2.13 3.26 15.30
CA GLU A 64 -3.39 2.56 15.02
C GLU A 64 -3.36 1.08 15.44
N ARG A 65 -2.17 0.46 15.43
CA ARG A 65 -1.98 -0.96 15.79
C ARG A 65 -1.42 -1.15 17.20
N TYR A 66 -0.61 -0.21 17.67
CA TYR A 66 0.12 -0.26 18.94
C TYR A 66 -0.03 1.08 19.66
N PRO A 67 -0.98 1.20 20.60
CA PRO A 67 -1.26 2.46 21.27
C PRO A 67 -0.05 2.88 22.13
N LEU A 68 0.53 4.03 21.78
CA LEU A 68 1.55 4.72 22.58
C LEU A 68 0.91 5.87 23.33
N GLU A 69 1.47 6.19 24.49
CA GLU A 69 1.09 7.38 25.23
C GLU A 69 1.72 8.62 24.59
N ILE A 70 0.88 9.51 24.07
CA ILE A 70 1.34 10.73 23.41
C ILE A 70 1.55 11.80 24.49
N LEU A 71 2.82 12.12 24.76
CA LEU A 71 3.20 13.17 25.71
C LEU A 71 3.00 14.56 25.09
N SER A 72 3.42 14.74 23.83
CA SER A 72 3.32 16.02 23.10
C SER A 72 2.02 16.14 22.30
N LYS A 73 0.86 16.00 22.96
CA LYS A 73 -0.47 15.90 22.31
C LYS A 73 -0.77 17.02 21.32
N SER A 74 -0.54 18.28 21.69
CA SER A 74 -0.85 19.44 20.83
C SER A 74 0.04 19.49 19.57
N VAL A 75 1.31 19.09 19.68
CA VAL A 75 2.21 19.02 18.52
C VAL A 75 1.83 17.87 17.61
N TRP A 76 1.55 16.70 18.20
CA TRP A 76 1.07 15.53 17.47
C TRP A 76 -0.21 15.82 16.71
N GLN A 77 -1.21 16.44 17.35
CA GLN A 77 -2.45 16.82 16.68
C GLN A 77 -2.17 17.71 15.47
N ARG A 78 -1.36 18.77 15.60
CA ARG A 78 -1.03 19.66 14.47
C ARG A 78 -0.31 18.95 13.32
N LYS A 79 0.66 18.08 13.62
CA LYS A 79 1.50 17.43 12.61
C LYS A 79 0.86 16.17 12.00
N ALA A 80 0.12 15.39 12.79
CA ALA A 80 -0.56 14.19 12.32
C ALA A 80 -1.84 14.48 11.51
N LEU A 81 -2.45 15.67 11.72
CA LEU A 81 -3.56 16.18 10.92
C LEU A 81 -3.11 16.92 9.66
N ALA A 82 -1.81 17.28 9.54
CA ALA A 82 -1.26 17.94 8.37
C ALA A 82 -1.38 16.99 7.16
N LYS A 83 -2.40 17.24 6.35
CA LYS A 83 -2.88 16.39 5.25
C LYS A 83 -3.40 15.05 5.75
N THR A 84 -4.56 15.08 6.41
CA THR A 84 -5.61 14.09 6.13
C THR A 84 -5.57 13.85 4.62
N ILE A 85 -5.13 12.66 4.19
CA ILE A 85 -5.34 12.23 2.82
C ILE A 85 -6.82 12.52 2.61
N LYS A 86 -7.17 13.51 1.77
CA LYS A 86 -8.55 13.62 1.31
C LYS A 86 -8.82 12.22 0.80
N LYS A 87 -9.60 11.41 1.55
CA LYS A 87 -10.10 10.11 1.09
C LYS A 87 -10.49 10.41 -0.33
N PRO A 88 -9.83 9.83 -1.37
CA PRO A 88 -10.03 10.26 -2.74
C PRO A 88 -11.54 10.36 -2.90
N THR A 89 -12.00 11.60 -3.08
CA THR A 89 -13.43 11.97 -3.05
C THR A 89 -14.09 10.96 -3.95
N GLY A 90 -14.95 10.12 -3.36
CA GLY A 90 -15.21 8.75 -3.81
C GLY A 90 -15.09 8.64 -5.31
N ILE A 91 -14.17 7.80 -5.80
CA ILE A 91 -14.11 7.45 -7.21
C ILE A 91 -15.56 7.21 -7.62
N LYS A 92 -16.12 8.09 -8.47
CA LYS A 92 -17.47 7.89 -8.97
C LYS A 92 -17.39 6.54 -9.65
N ILE A 93 -17.99 5.52 -9.02
CA ILE A 93 -18.08 4.21 -9.62
C ILE A 93 -19.07 4.40 -10.76
N GLU A 94 -18.55 4.84 -11.91
CA GLU A 94 -19.31 4.78 -13.15
C GLU A 94 -19.84 3.36 -13.26
N LYS A 95 -21.13 3.22 -13.63
CA LYS A 95 -21.72 1.90 -13.83
C LYS A 95 -20.77 1.10 -14.72
N LEU A 96 -20.34 -0.05 -14.20
CA LEU A 96 -19.45 -0.94 -14.93
C LEU A 96 -20.19 -1.46 -16.15
N SER A 97 -19.55 -1.30 -17.30
CA SER A 97 -20.02 -1.81 -18.58
C SER A 97 -19.36 -3.16 -18.87
N LYS A 98 -19.83 -3.87 -19.90
CA LYS A 98 -19.20 -5.12 -20.33
C LYS A 98 -18.10 -4.80 -21.36
N ALA A 99 -16.87 -4.59 -20.90
CA ALA A 99 -15.74 -4.34 -21.78
C ALA A 99 -15.36 -5.60 -22.59
N MET A 100 -14.82 -5.40 -23.79
CA MET A 100 -14.27 -6.47 -24.63
C MET A 100 -12.76 -6.32 -24.76
N PRO A 101 -12.00 -7.42 -24.62
CA PRO A 101 -10.55 -7.35 -24.75
C PRO A 101 -10.12 -7.12 -26.20
N LYS A 102 -8.97 -6.48 -26.39
CA LYS A 102 -8.39 -6.25 -27.74
C LYS A 102 -7.88 -7.53 -28.40
N LYS A 103 -7.59 -7.45 -29.71
CA LYS A 103 -7.15 -8.55 -30.59
C LYS A 103 -5.95 -9.38 -30.09
N GLN A 104 -5.15 -8.87 -29.15
CA GLN A 104 -4.03 -9.61 -28.57
C GLN A 104 -4.46 -10.70 -27.59
N PHE A 105 -5.66 -10.58 -27.00
CA PHE A 105 -6.23 -11.57 -26.11
C PHE A 105 -6.97 -12.66 -26.91
N ARG A 106 -6.72 -13.92 -26.57
CA ARG A 106 -7.29 -15.12 -27.16
C ARG A 106 -8.28 -15.74 -26.18
N GLY A 107 -9.57 -15.59 -26.41
CA GLY A 107 -10.60 -16.24 -25.59
C GLY A 107 -11.84 -15.37 -25.40
N LYS A 108 -12.83 -15.91 -24.69
CA LYS A 108 -14.07 -15.20 -24.34
C LYS A 108 -14.15 -15.07 -22.82
N LEU A 109 -14.29 -13.82 -22.36
CA LEU A 109 -14.56 -13.52 -20.95
C LEU A 109 -16.02 -13.78 -20.60
N LEU A 110 -16.26 -14.28 -19.38
CA LEU A 110 -17.59 -14.36 -18.79
C LEU A 110 -18.14 -12.97 -18.48
N ASN A 111 -19.46 -12.83 -18.29
CA ASN A 111 -20.10 -11.54 -18.09
C ASN A 111 -19.51 -10.74 -16.90
N PHE A 112 -19.26 -11.40 -15.77
CA PHE A 112 -18.65 -10.75 -14.61
C PHE A 112 -17.17 -10.39 -14.86
N GLN A 113 -16.43 -11.20 -15.62
CA GLN A 113 -15.05 -10.90 -16.00
C GLN A 113 -14.95 -9.69 -16.93
N LYS A 114 -15.95 -9.47 -17.80
CA LYS A 114 -16.05 -8.26 -18.62
C LYS A 114 -16.27 -7.01 -17.76
N MET A 115 -17.01 -7.13 -16.66
CA MET A 115 -17.18 -6.04 -15.70
C MET A 115 -15.87 -5.78 -14.94
N GLY A 116 -15.15 -6.84 -14.53
CA GLY A 116 -13.82 -6.72 -13.94
C GLY A 116 -12.81 -6.04 -14.88
N LEU A 117 -12.84 -6.36 -16.17
CA LEU A 117 -12.03 -5.69 -17.19
C LEU A 117 -12.38 -4.19 -17.31
N ASP A 118 -13.67 -3.84 -17.36
CA ASP A 118 -14.11 -2.43 -17.42
C ASP A 118 -13.67 -1.66 -16.17
N PHE A 119 -13.76 -2.30 -15.00
CA PHE A 119 -13.26 -1.75 -13.74
C PHE A 119 -11.76 -1.45 -13.81
N LEU A 120 -10.95 -2.39 -14.31
CA LEU A 120 -9.51 -2.18 -14.46
C LEU A 120 -9.20 -1.05 -15.45
N LEU A 121 -9.90 -0.97 -16.58
CA LEU A 121 -9.69 0.07 -17.60
C LEU A 121 -10.08 1.48 -17.12
N LYS A 122 -11.08 1.58 -16.25
CA LYS A 122 -11.53 2.86 -15.66
C LYS A 122 -10.76 3.25 -14.40
N SER A 123 -10.01 2.32 -13.82
CA SER A 123 -9.24 2.59 -12.60
C SER A 123 -8.09 3.55 -12.89
N SER A 124 -8.08 4.71 -12.23
CA SER A 124 -6.96 5.64 -12.28
C SER A 124 -5.89 5.24 -11.25
N GLY A 125 -4.86 4.52 -11.72
CA GLY A 125 -3.72 4.09 -10.89
C GLY A 125 -3.86 2.66 -10.38
N ASN A 126 -3.77 2.46 -9.07
CA ASN A 126 -3.75 1.13 -8.46
C ASN A 126 -5.17 0.55 -8.35
N ALA A 127 -5.35 -0.70 -8.76
CA ALA A 127 -6.61 -1.42 -8.67
C ALA A 127 -6.46 -2.74 -7.89
N LEU A 128 -7.49 -3.10 -7.13
CA LEU A 128 -7.56 -4.37 -6.40
C LEU A 128 -8.78 -5.17 -6.87
N LEU A 129 -8.53 -6.32 -7.51
CA LEU A 129 -9.58 -7.30 -7.79
C LEU A 129 -9.83 -8.16 -6.55
N ALA A 130 -10.90 -7.85 -5.81
CA ALA A 130 -11.29 -8.55 -4.59
C ALA A 130 -12.31 -9.69 -4.83
N ASP A 131 -12.42 -10.17 -6.08
CA ASP A 131 -13.24 -11.32 -6.45
C ASP A 131 -12.80 -12.59 -5.70
N ASP A 132 -13.73 -13.50 -5.43
CA ASP A 132 -13.44 -14.82 -4.85
C ASP A 132 -12.40 -15.63 -5.65
N MET A 133 -11.77 -16.58 -4.97
CA MET A 133 -10.83 -17.53 -5.58
C MET A 133 -11.54 -18.35 -6.67
N GLY A 134 -10.85 -18.64 -7.77
CA GLY A 134 -11.42 -19.42 -8.88
C GLY A 134 -12.22 -18.62 -9.92
N LEU A 135 -12.53 -17.34 -9.69
CA LEU A 135 -13.26 -16.50 -10.66
C LEU A 135 -12.41 -16.02 -11.86
N GLY A 136 -11.18 -16.51 -12.00
CA GLY A 136 -10.34 -16.23 -13.15
C GLY A 136 -9.70 -14.83 -13.14
N LYS A 137 -9.28 -14.35 -11.97
CA LYS A 137 -8.54 -13.07 -11.83
C LYS A 137 -7.32 -12.99 -12.77
N THR A 138 -6.58 -14.10 -12.94
CA THR A 138 -5.47 -14.20 -13.91
C THR A 138 -5.91 -13.86 -15.33
N VAL A 139 -7.01 -14.45 -15.81
CA VAL A 139 -7.54 -14.22 -17.15
C VAL A 139 -8.03 -12.77 -17.31
N GLN A 140 -8.67 -12.20 -16.28
CA GLN A 140 -9.06 -10.79 -16.27
C GLN A 140 -7.83 -9.86 -16.38
N THR A 141 -6.75 -10.15 -15.63
CA THR A 141 -5.50 -9.39 -15.69
C THR A 141 -4.84 -9.48 -17.06
N LEU A 142 -4.79 -10.66 -17.69
CA LEU A 142 -4.26 -10.82 -19.04
C LEU A 142 -5.09 -10.06 -20.09
N ALA A 143 -6.42 -10.10 -19.96
CA ALA A 143 -7.32 -9.31 -20.80
C ALA A 143 -7.08 -7.80 -20.65
N TYR A 144 -6.79 -7.33 -19.44
CA TYR A 144 -6.42 -5.93 -19.18
C TYR A 144 -5.08 -5.58 -19.84
N ILE A 145 -4.04 -6.39 -19.63
CA ILE A 145 -2.71 -6.19 -20.25
C ILE A 145 -2.83 -6.10 -21.78
N ALA A 146 -3.63 -6.99 -22.40
CA ALA A 146 -3.87 -6.96 -23.84
C ALA A 146 -4.64 -5.73 -24.33
N SER A 147 -5.46 -5.12 -23.46
CA SER A 147 -6.35 -4.01 -23.81
C SER A 147 -5.70 -2.65 -23.59
N GLU A 148 -4.82 -2.53 -22.61
CA GLU A 148 -4.11 -1.31 -22.27
C GLU A 148 -3.00 -1.02 -23.30
N LYS A 149 -2.91 0.23 -23.79
CA LYS A 149 -1.99 0.60 -24.89
C LYS A 149 -0.54 0.65 -24.43
N GLN A 150 -0.31 0.99 -23.16
CA GLN A 150 1.03 1.20 -22.57
C GLN A 150 1.41 0.10 -21.58
N SER A 151 0.80 -1.08 -21.66
CA SER A 151 1.04 -2.17 -20.71
C SER A 151 2.41 -2.84 -20.87
N SER A 152 3.09 -2.67 -22.00
CA SER A 152 4.39 -3.32 -22.28
C SER A 152 5.55 -2.35 -22.07
N PRO A 153 6.62 -2.75 -21.35
CA PRO A 153 6.83 -4.05 -20.70
C PRO A 153 5.99 -4.24 -19.42
N THR A 154 5.52 -5.47 -19.18
CA THR A 154 4.75 -5.84 -17.96
C THR A 154 5.58 -6.75 -17.07
N LEU A 155 5.62 -6.46 -15.76
CA LEU A 155 6.16 -7.37 -14.74
C LEU A 155 5.02 -7.99 -13.93
N VAL A 156 4.94 -9.33 -13.93
CA VAL A 156 4.00 -10.08 -13.08
C VAL A 156 4.77 -10.70 -11.92
N ILE A 157 4.34 -10.38 -10.70
CA ILE A 157 4.89 -10.97 -9.48
C ILE A 157 3.84 -11.90 -8.88
N ALA A 158 4.21 -13.15 -8.66
CA ALA A 158 3.32 -14.16 -8.08
C ALA A 158 4.10 -15.17 -7.23
N PRO A 159 3.45 -15.86 -6.27
CA PRO A 159 4.09 -16.94 -5.52
C PRO A 159 4.61 -18.05 -6.44
N LEU A 160 5.73 -18.68 -6.05
CA LEU A 160 6.42 -19.73 -6.82
C LEU A 160 5.47 -20.80 -7.35
N VAL A 161 4.55 -21.28 -6.50
CA VAL A 161 3.58 -22.34 -6.84
C VAL A 161 2.60 -21.97 -7.94
N THR A 162 2.42 -20.67 -8.24
CA THR A 162 1.50 -20.19 -9.27
C THR A 162 2.18 -19.79 -10.58
N LEU A 163 3.53 -19.76 -10.63
CA LEU A 163 4.25 -19.32 -11.83
C LEU A 163 3.96 -20.20 -13.04
N THR A 164 3.89 -21.52 -12.86
CA THR A 164 3.56 -22.46 -13.94
C THR A 164 2.14 -22.25 -14.46
N ASN A 165 1.19 -21.91 -13.58
CA ASN A 165 -0.16 -21.55 -13.97
C ASN A 165 -0.19 -20.25 -14.76
N TRP A 166 0.52 -19.22 -14.30
CA TRP A 166 0.66 -17.95 -15.04
C TRP A 166 1.24 -18.16 -16.43
N GLN A 167 2.29 -18.97 -16.57
CA GLN A 167 2.88 -19.29 -17.86
C GLN A 167 1.86 -19.94 -18.81
N ARG A 168 1.16 -20.99 -18.35
CA ARG A 168 0.14 -21.69 -19.15
C ARG A 168 -0.98 -20.75 -19.59
N GLU A 169 -1.46 -19.90 -18.68
CA GLU A 169 -2.52 -18.94 -18.96
C GLU A 169 -2.06 -17.86 -19.94
N ILE A 170 -0.82 -17.37 -19.85
CA ILE A 170 -0.24 -16.45 -20.83
C ILE A 170 -0.16 -17.10 -22.21
N GLU A 171 0.37 -18.32 -22.31
CA GLU A 171 0.48 -19.04 -23.59
C GLU A 171 -0.89 -19.30 -24.24
N ARG A 172 -1.89 -19.60 -23.41
CA ARG A 172 -3.26 -19.86 -23.83
C ARG A 172 -3.99 -18.59 -24.27
N PHE A 173 -3.94 -17.53 -23.46
CA PHE A 173 -4.78 -16.35 -23.61
C PHE A 173 -4.09 -15.16 -24.31
N MET A 174 -2.77 -15.20 -24.54
CA MET A 174 -2.05 -14.11 -25.22
C MET A 174 -1.51 -14.55 -26.57
N LYS A 175 -1.64 -13.70 -27.59
CA LYS A 175 -0.95 -13.90 -28.87
C LYS A 175 0.52 -13.51 -28.71
N LYS A 176 1.45 -14.40 -29.07
CA LYS A 176 2.86 -14.04 -29.25
C LYS A 176 2.95 -12.97 -30.34
N LYS A 177 3.58 -11.83 -30.01
CA LYS A 177 3.91 -10.80 -31.00
C LYS A 177 4.89 -11.36 -32.02
#